data_AF-A0A6B3H830-F1
#
_entry.id   AF-A0A6B3H830-F1
#
_cell.length_a   1.000
_cell.length_b   1.000
_cell.length_c   1.000
_cell.angle_alpha   90.00
_cell.angle_beta   90.00
_cell.angle_gamma   90.00
#
_symmetry.space_group_name_H-M   'P 1'
#
loop_
_entity.id
_entity.type
_entity.pdbx_description
1 polymer ?
#
loop_
_entity_poly.entity_id
_entity_poly.type
_entity_poly.pdbx_seq_one_letter_code
_entity_poly.pdbx_strand_id
1 'polypeptide(L)'
;DGGAGLQALAVELRRMHGEVNRLAHAFAAGQGLHATDVQALGAILDAPEPMTPGRLRERLGLTSGAVTACLDRLERAGHIRRTRDTRDRRVVHLHYAEGGKALARAHFQPLA
;
A
#
# COMPACT_ATOMS: atom_id res chain seq x y z
N ASP A 1 30.83 23.05 -4.28
CA ASP A 1 29.69 23.08 -5.22
C ASP A 1 28.53 22.15 -4.79
N GLY A 2 28.17 22.12 -3.50
CA GLY A 2 27.23 21.13 -2.95
C GLY A 2 25.74 21.41 -3.26
N GLY A 3 25.37 22.66 -3.53
CA GLY A 3 23.99 23.05 -3.82
C GLY A 3 23.49 22.56 -5.17
N ALA A 4 24.34 22.58 -6.20
CA ALA A 4 24.01 22.08 -7.54
C ALA A 4 23.75 20.57 -7.54
N GLY A 5 24.54 19.80 -6.78
CA GLY A 5 24.37 18.35 -6.64
C GLY A 5 23.05 17.96 -5.94
N LEU A 6 22.69 18.64 -4.85
CA LEU A 6 21.42 18.42 -4.14
C LEU A 6 20.21 18.73 -5.02
N GLN A 7 20.28 19.80 -5.82
CA GLN A 7 19.19 20.16 -6.72
C GLN A 7 19.01 19.15 -7.86
N ALA A 8 20.11 18.67 -8.45
CA ALA A 8 20.07 17.61 -9.45
C ALA A 8 19.48 16.31 -8.88
N LEU A 9 19.93 15.89 -7.69
CA LEU A 9 19.36 14.72 -6.99
C LEU A 9 17.86 14.88 -6.74
N ALA A 10 17.41 16.05 -6.28
CA ALA A 10 15.99 16.30 -6.04
C ALA A 10 15.15 16.22 -7.32
N VAL A 11 15.69 16.67 -8.46
CA VAL A 11 15.04 16.53 -9.77
C VAL A 11 14.88 15.06 -10.14
N GLU A 12 15.94 14.28 -10.01
CA GLU A 12 15.92 12.85 -10.34
C GLU A 12 14.98 12.07 -9.42
N LEU A 13 14.99 12.33 -8.11
CA LEU A 13 14.05 11.72 -7.16
C LEU A 13 12.59 12.02 -7.52
N ARG A 14 12.27 13.27 -7.88
CA ARG A 14 10.92 13.65 -8.31
C ARG A 14 10.51 12.92 -9.60
N ARG A 15 11.41 12.82 -10.59
CA ARG A 15 11.13 12.10 -11.84
C ARG A 15 10.87 10.62 -11.57
N MET A 16 11.74 9.97 -10.80
CA MET A 16 11.58 8.58 -10.38
C MET A 16 10.26 8.37 -9.63
N HIS A 17 9.92 9.23 -8.68
CA HIS A 17 8.64 9.15 -7.95
C HIS A 17 7.42 9.28 -8.89
N GLY A 18 7.50 10.16 -9.90
CA GLY A 18 6.48 10.30 -10.92
C GLY A 18 6.28 9.03 -11.75
N GLU A 19 7.37 8.37 -12.16
CA GLU A 19 7.31 7.11 -12.91
C GLU A 19 6.74 5.97 -12.05
N VAL A 20 7.18 5.84 -10.80
CA VAL A 20 6.64 4.86 -9.84
C VAL A 20 5.14 5.05 -9.65
N ASN A 21 4.69 6.30 -9.46
CA ASN A 21 3.27 6.59 -9.32
C ASN A 21 2.48 6.24 -10.59
N ARG A 22 3.04 6.48 -11.78
CA ARG A 22 2.38 6.11 -13.05
C ARG A 22 2.16 4.60 -13.15
N LEU A 23 3.17 3.80 -12.79
CA LEU A 23 3.07 2.35 -12.75
C LEU A 23 2.00 1.88 -11.75
N ALA A 24 2.01 2.47 -10.54
CA ALA A 24 1.00 2.15 -9.52
C ALA A 24 -0.43 2.49 -9.99
N HIS A 25 -0.63 3.61 -10.68
CA HIS A 25 -1.94 3.98 -11.24
C HIS A 25 -2.39 3.01 -12.34
N ALA A 26 -1.48 2.61 -13.22
CA ALA A 26 -1.79 1.66 -14.29
C ALA A 26 -2.24 0.29 -13.73
N PHE A 27 -1.52 -0.22 -12.72
CA PHE A 27 -1.93 -1.42 -12.00
C PHE A 27 -3.29 -1.26 -11.34
N ALA A 28 -3.49 -0.15 -10.61
CA ALA A 28 -4.73 0.12 -9.91
C ALA A 28 -5.92 0.09 -10.87
N ALA A 29 -5.80 0.77 -12.02
CA ALA A 29 -6.83 0.78 -13.05
C ALA A 29 -7.15 -0.63 -13.58
N GLY A 30 -6.14 -1.47 -13.81
CA GLY A 30 -6.33 -2.85 -14.26
C GLY A 30 -7.01 -3.77 -13.23
N GLN A 31 -7.03 -3.39 -11.95
CA GLN A 31 -7.64 -4.16 -10.86
C GLN A 31 -8.92 -3.51 -10.30
N GLY A 32 -9.38 -2.39 -10.87
CA GLY A 32 -10.50 -1.63 -10.31
C GLY A 32 -10.22 -1.02 -8.93
N LEU A 33 -8.95 -0.69 -8.67
CA LEU A 33 -8.44 -0.09 -7.44
C LEU A 33 -8.07 1.38 -7.64
N HIS A 34 -7.90 2.10 -6.54
CA HIS A 34 -7.28 3.42 -6.53
C HIS A 34 -5.77 3.30 -6.25
N ALA A 35 -4.98 4.30 -6.66
CA ALA A 35 -3.54 4.32 -6.37
C ALA A 35 -3.24 4.25 -4.86
N THR A 36 -4.08 4.85 -4.02
CA THR A 36 -3.99 4.74 -2.55
C THR A 36 -4.18 3.31 -2.03
N ASP A 37 -4.97 2.49 -2.74
CA ASP A 37 -5.17 1.08 -2.37
C ASP A 37 -3.89 0.27 -2.63
N VAL A 38 -3.18 0.60 -3.72
CA VAL A 38 -1.86 0.03 -4.04
C VAL A 38 -0.82 0.42 -2.99
N GLN A 39 -0.84 1.66 -2.50
CA GLN A 39 0.01 2.10 -1.39
C GLN A 39 -0.31 1.33 -0.09
N ALA A 40 -1.60 1.06 0.18
CA ALA A 40 -2.01 0.25 1.31
C ALA A 40 -1.51 -1.20 1.21
N LEU A 41 -1.58 -1.80 0.02
CA LEU A 41 -1.02 -3.12 -0.24
C LEU A 41 0.49 -3.16 0.02
N GLY A 42 1.25 -2.16 -0.44
CA GLY A 42 2.67 -2.04 -0.12
C GLY A 42 2.93 -1.94 1.38
N ALA A 43 2.21 -1.05 2.08
CA ALA A 43 2.35 -0.89 3.53
C ALA A 43 2.05 -2.19 4.31
N ILE A 44 1.04 -2.96 3.91
CA ILE A 44 0.69 -4.25 4.51
C ILE A 44 1.76 -5.31 4.20
N LEU A 45 2.38 -5.27 3.02
CA LEU A 45 3.42 -6.20 2.60
C LEU A 45 4.72 -6.00 3.38
N ASP A 46 5.10 -4.73 3.57
CA ASP A 46 6.37 -4.32 4.18
C ASP A 46 6.31 -4.32 5.72
N ALA A 47 5.11 -4.48 6.29
CA ALA A 47 4.96 -4.49 7.73
C ALA A 47 5.56 -5.76 8.35
N PRO A 48 6.47 -5.64 9.34
CA PRO A 48 7.08 -6.79 10.00
C PRO A 48 6.07 -7.60 10.81
N GLU A 49 5.02 -6.95 11.27
CA GLU A 49 3.90 -7.53 12.03
C GLU A 49 2.59 -7.18 11.33
N PRO A 50 1.52 -8.00 11.47
CA PRO A 50 0.22 -7.71 10.87
C PRO A 50 -0.25 -6.28 11.18
N MET A 51 -0.57 -5.51 10.13
CA MET A 51 -1.09 -4.16 10.30
C MET A 51 -2.50 -4.18 10.87
N THR A 52 -2.86 -3.13 11.60
CA THR A 52 -4.26 -2.86 11.95
C THR A 52 -4.79 -1.70 11.09
N PRO A 53 -6.11 -1.55 10.90
CA PRO A 53 -6.67 -0.39 10.21
C PRO A 53 -6.19 0.95 10.79
N GLY A 54 -6.05 1.03 12.13
CA GLY A 54 -5.53 2.22 12.81
C GLY A 54 -4.08 2.54 12.44
N ARG A 55 -3.19 1.53 12.44
CA ARG A 55 -1.79 1.72 12.02
C ARG A 55 -1.67 2.08 10.54
N LEU A 56 -2.53 1.50 9.69
CA LEU A 56 -2.56 1.81 8.26
C LEU A 56 -3.00 3.25 8.01
N ARG A 57 -4.03 3.71 8.73
CA ARG A 57 -4.51 5.09 8.71
C ARG A 57 -3.40 6.08 9.01
N GLU A 58 -2.66 5.83 10.09
CA GLU A 58 -1.54 6.69 10.52
C GLU A 58 -0.41 6.67 9.49
N ARG A 59 -0.04 5.48 9.00
CA ARG A 59 1.03 5.34 8.00
C ARG A 59 0.72 6.05 6.68
N LEU A 60 -0.53 6.02 6.22
CA LEU A 60 -0.93 6.61 4.95
C LEU A 60 -1.49 8.04 5.07
N GLY A 61 -1.58 8.59 6.29
CA GLY A 61 -2.16 9.92 6.51
C GLY A 61 -3.63 10.04 6.09
N LEU A 62 -4.38 8.93 6.17
CA LEU A 62 -5.76 8.86 5.71
C LEU A 62 -6.76 9.14 6.83
N THR A 63 -7.98 9.52 6.45
CA THR A 63 -9.11 9.53 7.40
C THR A 63 -9.58 8.10 7.68
N SER A 64 -10.28 7.89 8.80
CA SER A 64 -10.86 6.59 9.13
C SER A 64 -11.81 6.09 8.04
N GLY A 65 -12.65 6.96 7.48
CA GLY A 65 -13.56 6.61 6.39
C GLY A 65 -12.82 6.22 5.10
N ALA A 66 -11.73 6.93 4.77
CA ALA A 66 -10.92 6.61 3.60
C ALA A 66 -10.19 5.26 3.76
N VAL A 67 -9.67 4.95 4.95
CA VAL A 67 -9.08 3.63 5.23
C VAL A 67 -10.11 2.53 5.13
N THR A 68 -11.31 2.70 5.71
CA THR A 68 -12.36 1.69 5.61
C THR A 68 -12.72 1.41 4.16
N ALA A 69 -12.97 2.46 3.37
CA ALA A 69 -13.30 2.30 1.94
C ALA A 69 -12.16 1.65 1.13
N CYS A 70 -10.90 1.99 1.42
CA CYS A 70 -9.72 1.35 0.82
C CYS A 70 -9.70 -0.15 1.14
N LEU A 71 -9.78 -0.50 2.42
CA LEU A 71 -9.73 -1.88 2.85
C LEU A 71 -10.93 -2.67 2.29
N ASP A 72 -12.11 -2.06 2.14
CA ASP A 72 -13.30 -2.74 1.62
C ASP A 72 -13.13 -3.06 0.14
N ARG A 73 -12.55 -2.13 -0.64
CA ARG A 73 -12.18 -2.38 -2.04
C ARG A 73 -11.14 -3.49 -2.15
N LEU A 74 -10.09 -3.46 -1.33
CA LEU A 74 -9.03 -4.47 -1.36
C LEU A 74 -9.51 -5.87 -0.97
N GLU A 75 -10.40 -5.97 0.01
CA GLU A 75 -10.99 -7.25 0.42
C GLU A 75 -11.95 -7.78 -0.65
N ARG A 76 -12.80 -6.90 -1.23
CA ARG A 76 -13.68 -7.26 -2.36
C ARG A 76 -12.91 -7.70 -3.60
N ALA A 77 -11.75 -7.11 -3.86
CA ALA A 77 -10.86 -7.51 -4.95
C ALA A 77 -10.04 -8.78 -4.62
N GLY A 78 -10.17 -9.34 -3.42
CA GLY A 78 -9.51 -10.58 -3.02
C GLY A 78 -8.02 -10.42 -2.71
N HIS A 79 -7.52 -9.19 -2.50
CA HIS A 79 -6.11 -8.97 -2.18
C HIS A 79 -5.79 -9.17 -0.71
N ILE A 80 -6.73 -8.82 0.18
CA ILE A 80 -6.55 -8.91 1.63
C ILE A 80 -7.70 -9.67 2.30
N ARG A 81 -7.47 -10.03 3.55
CA ARG A 81 -8.48 -10.51 4.50
C ARG A 81 -8.28 -9.84 5.85
N ARG A 82 -9.38 -9.55 6.53
CA ARG A 82 -9.39 -9.07 7.92
C ARG A 82 -9.60 -10.22 8.89
N THR A 83 -8.77 -10.32 9.91
CA THR A 83 -8.93 -11.31 10.99
C THR A 83 -9.05 -10.57 12.32
N ARG A 84 -9.95 -11.02 13.19
CA ARG A 84 -10.03 -10.50 14.56
C ARG A 84 -9.00 -11.21 15.42
N ASP A 85 -8.33 -10.47 16.29
CA ASP A 85 -7.43 -11.06 17.28
C ASP A 85 -8.22 -11.99 18.22
N THR A 86 -7.61 -13.12 18.59
CA THR A 86 -8.24 -14.14 19.42
C THR A 86 -8.30 -13.76 20.90
N ARG A 87 -7.39 -12.88 21.36
CA ARG A 87 -7.31 -12.40 22.75
C ARG A 87 -8.11 -11.12 22.95
N ASP A 88 -8.14 -10.23 21.95
CA ASP A 88 -8.97 -9.03 21.96
C ASP A 88 -9.73 -8.83 20.64
N ARG A 89 -11.01 -9.22 20.62
CA ARG A 89 -11.86 -9.16 19.42
C ARG A 89 -12.10 -7.74 18.87
N ARG A 90 -11.71 -6.69 19.61
CA ARG A 90 -11.73 -5.30 19.14
C ARG A 90 -10.58 -5.01 18.18
N VAL A 91 -9.50 -5.79 18.24
CA VAL A 91 -8.36 -5.67 17.35
C VAL A 91 -8.62 -6.44 16.06
N VAL A 92 -8.39 -5.78 14.94
CA VAL A 92 -8.47 -6.35 13.59
C VAL A 92 -7.11 -6.27 12.94
N HIS A 93 -6.61 -7.40 12.46
CA HIS A 93 -5.37 -7.55 11.73
C HIS A 93 -5.64 -7.69 10.23
N LEU A 94 -4.76 -7.10 9.44
CA LEU A 94 -4.80 -7.10 7.99
C LEU A 94 -3.77 -8.10 7.48
N HIS A 95 -4.22 -9.03 6.65
CA HIS A 95 -3.36 -10.00 5.99
C HIS A 95 -3.63 -9.97 4.50
N TYR A 96 -2.62 -10.30 3.69
CA TYR A 96 -2.88 -10.71 2.33
C TYR A 96 -3.75 -11.96 2.31
N ALA A 97 -4.67 -12.02 1.35
CA ALA A 97 -5.40 -13.24 1.06
C ALA A 97 -4.44 -14.32 0.52
N GLU A 98 -4.84 -15.58 0.64
CA GLU A 98 -4.08 -16.71 0.07
C GLU A 98 -3.92 -16.50 -1.45
N GLY A 99 -2.69 -16.65 -1.97
CA GLY A 99 -2.35 -16.30 -3.36
C GLY A 99 -2.17 -14.79 -3.64
N GLY A 100 -2.77 -13.91 -2.85
CA GLY A 100 -2.66 -12.45 -2.99
C GLY A 100 -1.24 -11.91 -2.78
N LYS A 101 -0.44 -12.56 -1.93
CA LYS A 101 0.98 -12.20 -1.72
C LYS A 101 1.83 -12.39 -2.98
N ALA A 102 1.59 -13.45 -3.77
CA ALA A 102 2.37 -13.73 -4.97
C ALA A 102 2.06 -12.72 -6.07
N LEU A 103 0.77 -12.37 -6.25
CA LEU A 103 0.34 -11.33 -7.18
C LEU A 103 0.89 -9.96 -6.79
N ALA A 104 0.79 -9.59 -5.52
CA ALA A 104 1.35 -8.33 -5.03
C ALA A 104 2.87 -8.29 -5.18
N ARG A 105 3.59 -9.35 -4.77
CA ARG A 105 5.04 -9.42 -4.94
C ARG A 105 5.46 -9.33 -6.41
N ALA A 106 4.84 -10.07 -7.31
CA ALA A 106 5.17 -10.00 -8.74
C ALA A 106 4.98 -8.59 -9.34
N HIS A 107 4.09 -7.78 -8.76
CA HIS A 107 3.82 -6.41 -9.22
C HIS A 107 4.56 -5.31 -8.47
N PHE A 108 4.92 -5.51 -7.20
CA PHE A 108 5.80 -4.62 -6.44
C PHE A 108 7.29 -4.93 -6.66
N GLN A 109 7.62 -6.10 -7.23
CA GLN A 109 8.99 -6.51 -7.56
C GLN A 109 9.74 -5.63 -8.57
N PRO A 110 9.13 -4.89 -9.51
CA PRO A 110 9.88 -3.99 -10.38
C PRO A 110 10.67 -2.90 -9.63
N LEU A 111 10.43 -2.74 -8.32
CA LEU A 111 11.05 -1.72 -7.45
C LEU A 111 11.74 -2.30 -6.21
N ALA A 112 11.88 -3.63 -6.11
CA ALA A 112 12.52 -4.33 -4.98
C ALA A 112 13.90 -4.89 -5.35
#